data_AF-X1APQ2-F1
#
_entry.id   AF-X1APQ2-F1
#
_cell.length_a   1.000
_cell.length_b   1.000
_cell.length_c   1.000
_cell.angle_alpha   90.00
_cell.angle_beta   90.00
_cell.angle_gamma   90.00
#
_symmetry.space_group_name_H-M   'P 1'
#
loop_
_entity.id
_entity.type
_entity.pdbx_description
1 polymer ?
#
loop_
_entity_poly.entity_id
_entity_poly.type
_entity_poly.pdbx_seq_one_letter_code
_entity_poly.pdbx_strand_id
1 'polypeptide(L)'
;KLEANISFDIREHGDDLSYLGMDFLAKIVDGNKHQQNTTSLVRDAIEYKPMRNAVGHTALLTEVAKQRLKLVYENIKGRLKTLLFSDGSEKT
;
A
#
# COMPACT_ATOMS: atom_id res chain seq x y z
N LYS A 1 -9.84 20.68 -10.37
CA LYS A 1 -9.46 21.98 -9.74
C LYS A 1 -7.98 22.21 -10.06
N LEU A 2 -7.66 23.12 -10.98
CA LEU A 2 -6.30 23.43 -11.41
C LEU A 2 -5.71 24.48 -10.47
N GLU A 3 -5.11 24.05 -9.36
CA GLU A 3 -4.49 24.95 -8.38
C GLU A 3 -3.02 25.29 -8.71
N ALA A 4 -2.42 24.65 -9.72
CA ALA A 4 -0.98 24.71 -9.99
C ALA A 4 -0.58 25.52 -11.24
N ASN A 5 -1.50 26.23 -11.90
CA ASN A 5 -1.23 27.04 -13.10
C ASN A 5 -0.43 26.30 -14.20
N ILE A 6 -0.77 25.05 -14.45
CA ILE A 6 -0.17 24.20 -15.47
C ILE A 6 -1.23 23.83 -16.51
N SER A 7 -0.94 24.13 -17.78
CA SER A 7 -1.83 23.97 -18.92
C SER A 7 -1.29 22.96 -19.95
N PHE A 8 -0.58 21.95 -19.48
CA PHE A 8 -0.06 20.85 -20.29
C PHE A 8 -0.23 19.53 -19.53
N ASP A 9 -0.32 18.45 -20.29
CA ASP A 9 -0.41 17.11 -19.73
C ASP A 9 0.93 16.72 -19.11
N ILE A 10 0.90 16.29 -17.85
CA ILE A 10 2.09 15.86 -17.12
C ILE A 10 2.38 14.36 -17.36
N ARG A 11 1.37 13.62 -17.81
CA ARG A 11 1.46 12.17 -18.03
C ARG A 11 1.47 11.87 -19.53
N GLU A 12 2.42 11.03 -19.96
CA GLU A 12 2.50 10.54 -21.34
C GLU A 12 1.29 9.66 -21.71
N HIS A 13 0.76 8.92 -20.72
CA HIS A 13 -0.44 8.09 -20.87
C HIS A 13 -1.50 8.49 -19.83
N GLY A 14 -2.74 8.60 -20.30
CA GLY A 14 -3.89 9.03 -19.51
C GLY A 14 -4.51 7.93 -18.64
N ASP A 15 -3.86 6.77 -18.53
CA ASP A 15 -4.37 5.65 -17.74
C ASP A 15 -4.73 6.13 -16.34
N ASP A 16 -5.94 5.79 -15.89
CA ASP A 16 -6.37 6.12 -14.54
C ASP A 16 -5.41 5.43 -13.58
N LEU A 17 -4.54 6.24 -12.96
CA LEU A 17 -3.86 5.82 -11.76
C LEU A 17 -4.99 5.67 -10.75
N SER A 18 -5.51 4.46 -10.64
CA SER A 18 -6.39 4.05 -9.56
C SER A 18 -5.52 4.08 -8.31
N TYR A 19 -5.18 5.29 -7.86
CA TYR A 19 -4.52 5.58 -6.60
C TYR A 19 -5.56 5.36 -5.51
N LEU A 20 -6.08 4.14 -5.44
CA LEU A 20 -6.70 3.61 -4.26
C LEU A 20 -5.54 3.46 -3.29
N GLY A 21 -5.35 4.51 -2.51
CA GLY A 21 -4.36 4.51 -1.46
C GLY A 21 -4.55 3.25 -0.62
N MET A 22 -3.45 2.52 -0.42
CA MET A 22 -3.42 1.33 0.43
C MET A 22 -4.04 1.61 1.81
N ASP A 23 -4.01 2.85 2.28
CA ASP A 23 -4.67 3.32 3.49
C ASP A 23 -6.21 3.22 3.44
N PHE A 24 -6.82 3.56 2.30
CA PHE A 24 -8.27 3.43 2.13
C PHE A 24 -8.69 1.97 1.95
N LEU A 25 -7.99 1.23 1.08
CA LEU A 25 -8.29 -0.19 0.85
C LEU A 25 -8.08 -1.03 2.11
N ALA A 26 -7.00 -0.78 2.84
CA ALA A 26 -6.76 -1.50 4.08
C ALA A 26 -7.82 -1.24 5.14
N LYS A 27 -8.38 -0.02 5.22
CA LYS A 27 -9.49 0.28 6.12
C LYS A 27 -10.78 -0.43 5.73
N ILE A 28 -11.03 -0.62 4.43
CA ILE A 28 -12.18 -1.41 3.96
C ILE A 28 -12.01 -2.87 4.40
N VAL A 29 -10.82 -3.43 4.22
CA VAL A 29 -10.54 -4.84 4.52
C VAL A 29 -10.52 -5.13 6.02
N ASP A 30 -9.78 -4.35 6.81
CA ASP A 30 -9.62 -4.60 8.25
C ASP A 30 -10.76 -3.98 9.10
N GLY A 31 -11.55 -3.08 8.52
CA GLY A 31 -12.49 -2.23 9.24
C GLY A 31 -11.80 -1.26 10.21
N ASN A 32 -12.57 -0.70 11.15
CA ASN A 32 -12.04 0.17 12.22
C ASN A 32 -11.38 -0.61 13.38
N LYS A 33 -11.07 -1.90 13.20
CA LYS A 33 -10.47 -2.73 14.24
C LYS A 33 -8.99 -2.43 14.36
N HIS A 34 -8.66 -1.31 14.99
CA HIS A 34 -7.32 -1.05 15.49
C HIS A 34 -7.10 -1.88 16.77
N GLN A 35 -7.13 -3.21 16.66
CA GLN A 35 -6.63 -4.05 17.73
C GLN A 35 -5.10 -3.96 17.69
N GLN A 36 -4.52 -3.27 18.67
CA GLN A 36 -3.08 -2.97 18.71
C GLN A 36 -2.17 -4.21 18.69
N ASN A 37 -2.74 -5.41 18.92
CA ASN A 37 -2.02 -6.68 18.93
C ASN A 37 -2.24 -7.56 17.69
N THR A 38 -2.98 -7.11 16.68
CA THR A 38 -3.17 -7.89 15.44
C THR A 38 -2.40 -7.26 14.30
N THR A 39 -1.72 -8.08 13.50
CA THR A 39 -1.13 -7.64 12.23
C THR A 39 -2.26 -7.07 11.36
N SER A 40 -2.16 -5.80 10.96
CA SER A 40 -3.19 -5.08 10.16
C SER A 40 -2.59 -4.55 8.86
N LEU A 41 -3.34 -4.67 7.75
CA LEU A 41 -2.98 -4.13 6.45
C LEU A 41 -2.94 -2.60 6.54
N VAL A 42 -3.72 -2.02 7.47
CA VAL A 42 -3.68 -0.60 7.79
C VAL A 42 -2.30 -0.19 8.30
N ARG A 43 -1.71 -0.96 9.21
CA ARG A 43 -0.35 -0.68 9.72
C ARG A 43 0.69 -0.84 8.62
N ASP A 44 0.62 -1.93 7.86
CA ASP A 44 1.54 -2.16 6.75
C ASP A 44 1.46 -1.01 5.70
N ALA A 45 0.26 -0.51 5.42
CA ALA A 45 0.04 0.64 4.53
C ALA A 45 0.66 1.94 5.06
N ILE A 46 0.52 2.20 6.37
CA ILE A 46 1.10 3.38 7.04
C ILE A 46 2.63 3.33 6.97
N GLU A 47 3.23 2.16 7.23
CA GLU A 47 4.68 1.98 7.20
C GLU A 47 5.26 2.00 5.78
N TYR A 48 4.54 1.42 4.80
CA TYR A 48 4.97 1.37 3.40
C TYR A 48 5.08 2.75 2.75
N LYS A 49 4.13 3.66 3.03
CA LYS A 49 4.03 4.99 2.41
C LYS A 49 5.31 5.85 2.52
N PRO A 50 5.89 6.09 3.72
CA PRO A 50 7.11 6.88 3.83
C PRO A 50 8.30 6.23 3.14
N MET A 51 8.45 4.89 3.20
CA MET A 51 9.55 4.17 2.54
C MET A 51 9.43 4.26 1.01
N ARG A 52 8.22 4.08 0.46
CA ARG A 52 7.93 4.28 -0.98
C ARG A 52 8.23 5.72 -1.41
N ASN A 53 7.77 6.70 -0.64
CA ASN A 53 7.99 8.11 -0.96
C ASN A 53 9.48 8.46 -0.95
N ALA A 54 10.26 7.94 0.00
CA ALA A 54 11.70 8.10 0.04
C ALA A 54 12.37 7.50 -1.21
N VAL A 55 11.98 6.28 -1.62
CA VAL A 55 12.49 5.67 -2.86
C VAL A 55 12.15 6.52 -4.09
N GLY A 56 10.90 6.97 -4.22
CA GLY A 56 10.47 7.79 -5.35
C GLY A 56 11.08 9.20 -5.38
N HIS A 57 11.47 9.74 -4.24
CA HIS A 57 12.04 11.08 -4.14
C HIS A 57 13.57 11.10 -4.22
N THR A 58 14.25 10.17 -3.56
CA THR A 58 15.72 10.20 -3.43
C THR A 58 16.41 8.92 -3.88
N ALA A 59 15.68 7.82 -4.11
CA ALA A 59 16.22 6.47 -4.32
C ALA A 59 17.19 5.96 -3.23
N LEU A 60 17.31 6.67 -2.09
CA LEU A 60 18.27 6.38 -1.04
C LEU A 60 17.56 5.92 0.23
N LEU A 61 17.52 4.59 0.44
CA LEU A 61 17.13 3.96 1.70
C LEU A 61 18.37 3.43 2.42
N THR A 62 18.38 3.52 3.75
CA THR A 62 19.36 2.78 4.57
C THR A 62 19.13 1.27 4.43
N GLU A 63 20.15 0.45 4.69
CA GLU A 63 20.01 -1.01 4.61
C GLU A 63 18.91 -1.55 5.53
N VAL A 64 18.77 -0.98 6.73
CA VAL A 64 17.69 -1.30 7.67
C VAL A 64 16.32 -0.97 7.06
N ALA A 65 16.18 0.20 6.42
CA ALA A 65 14.94 0.59 5.76
C ALA A 65 14.61 -0.30 4.55
N LYS A 66 15.61 -0.75 3.78
CA LYS A 66 15.42 -1.72 2.69
C LYS A 66 14.90 -3.05 3.22
N GLN A 67 15.49 -3.56 4.29
CA GLN A 67 15.03 -4.80 4.94
C GLN A 67 13.60 -4.65 5.46
N ARG A 68 13.27 -3.51 6.10
CA ARG A 68 11.91 -3.23 6.57
C ARG A 68 10.91 -3.15 5.42
N LEU A 69 11.27 -2.47 4.33
CA LEU A 69 10.43 -2.36 3.13
C LEU A 69 10.12 -3.74 2.54
N LYS A 70 11.13 -4.61 2.44
CA LYS A 70 10.97 -5.99 1.95
C LYS A 70 10.03 -6.80 2.85
N LEU A 71 10.17 -6.67 4.16
CA LEU A 71 9.30 -7.36 5.12
C LEU A 71 7.84 -6.88 4.99
N VAL A 72 7.61 -5.57 4.96
CA VAL A 72 6.27 -4.97 4.81
C VAL A 72 5.65 -5.39 3.48
N TYR A 73 6.43 -5.44 2.39
CA TYR A 73 5.97 -5.91 1.09
C TYR A 73 5.50 -7.37 1.14
N GLU A 74 6.30 -8.29 1.71
CA GLU A 74 5.91 -9.69 1.82
C GLU A 74 4.70 -9.90 2.74
N ASN A 75 4.56 -9.10 3.81
CA ASN A 75 3.37 -9.11 4.67
C ASN A 75 2.09 -8.72 3.89
N ILE A 76 2.13 -7.59 3.18
CA ILE A 76 1.00 -7.13 2.34
C ILE A 76 0.62 -8.22 1.33
N LYS A 77 1.63 -8.74 0.61
CA LYS A 77 1.45 -9.77 -0.41
C LYS A 77 0.87 -11.06 0.17
N GLY A 78 1.36 -11.52 1.31
CA GLY A 78 0.83 -12.70 2.00
C GLY A 78 -0.65 -12.55 2.33
N ARG A 79 -1.03 -11.38 2.86
CA ARG A 79 -2.43 -11.09 3.20
C ARG A 79 -3.34 -10.97 2.00
N LEU A 80 -2.89 -10.30 0.94
CA LEU A 80 -3.65 -10.24 -0.30
C LEU A 80 -3.87 -11.64 -0.87
N LYS A 81 -2.87 -12.53 -0.78
CA LYS A 81 -3.06 -13.92 -1.19
C LYS A 81 -4.11 -14.62 -0.34
N THR A 82 -4.09 -14.45 0.98
CA THR A 82 -5.14 -15.01 1.85
C THR A 82 -6.52 -14.47 1.47
N LEU A 83 -6.65 -13.15 1.28
CA LEU A 83 -7.94 -12.52 0.95
C LEU A 83 -8.49 -12.95 -0.41
N LEU A 84 -7.63 -13.10 -1.41
CA LEU A 84 -8.04 -13.37 -2.79
C LEU A 84 -8.13 -14.87 -3.10
N PHE A 85 -7.41 -15.71 -2.36
CA PHE A 85 -7.26 -17.13 -2.69
C PHE A 85 -7.64 -18.09 -1.54
N SER A 86 -8.03 -17.61 -0.36
CA SER A 86 -8.48 -18.50 0.74
C SER A 86 -9.99 -18.72 0.83
N ASP A 87 -10.78 -18.28 -0.17
CA ASP A 87 -12.26 -18.41 -0.15
C ASP A 87 -12.78 -19.59 -0.99
N GLY A 88 -12.04 -20.70 -1.04
CA GLY A 88 -12.34 -21.82 -1.95
C GLY A 88 -12.06 -23.24 -1.47
N SER A 89 -11.72 -23.47 -0.19
CA SER A 89 -11.57 -24.83 0.34
C SER A 89 -12.08 -24.93 1.77
N GLU A 90 -13.03 -25.85 1.97
CA GLU A 90 -13.60 -26.34 3.24
C GLU A 90 -14.83 -25.63 3.79
N LYS A 91 -15.96 -25.85 3.10
CA LYS A 91 -17.25 -26.18 3.76
C LYS A 91 -17.97 -27.30 3.00
N THR A 92 -17.49 -28.53 3.15
CA THR A 92 -18.24 -29.77 2.92
C THR A 92 -17.67 -30.86 3.78
#